data_AF-A0A099KWC0-F1
#
_entry.id   AF-A0A099KWC0-F1
#
_cell.length_a   1.000
_cell.length_b   1.000
_cell.length_c   1.000
_cell.angle_alpha   90.00
_cell.angle_beta   90.00
_cell.angle_gamma   90.00
#
_symmetry.space_group_name_H-M   'P 1'
#
loop_
_entity.id
_entity.type
_entity.pdbx_description
1 polymer ?
#
loop_
_entity_poly.entity_id
_entity_poly.type
_entity_poly.pdbx_seq_one_letter_code
_entity_poly.pdbx_strand_id
1 'polypeptide(L)'
;MYMKNFKAIIAGLVLSVSSFANAGLISDITGNGSIANALDIDGAFSLGANIDIANSEITPWASISSGVESAARYDYYSFTAMAGMNGIFDIDYGRNAGGSFDPEIVLFDLSGTVLAEDDDSSTSDGAAGSVHGYDSFLSHNFAASGTYIIGVCQFSCGGQQGGMTGNLIPAAGTYQLQVSIENHDIPEPSTIAILALGIMGLTARKLKKQ
;
A
#
# COMPACT_ATOMS: atom_id res chain seq x y z
N MET A 1 53.44 8.31 24.67
CA MET A 1 52.87 7.97 23.35
C MET A 1 51.45 8.53 23.30
N TYR A 2 51.26 9.63 22.57
CA TYR A 2 50.03 10.44 22.55
C TYR A 2 49.02 9.83 21.58
N MET A 3 47.88 9.35 22.09
CA MET A 3 46.80 8.79 21.27
C MET A 3 45.91 9.93 20.75
N LYS A 4 46.42 10.69 19.77
CA LYS A 4 45.61 11.53 18.88
C LYS A 4 45.06 10.63 17.77
N ASN A 5 43.79 10.82 17.38
CA ASN A 5 43.12 10.25 16.19
C ASN A 5 42.00 9.21 16.43
N PHE A 6 41.12 9.44 17.41
CA PHE A 6 39.82 8.72 17.48
C PHE A 6 38.63 9.68 17.47
N LYS A 7 38.59 10.62 16.51
CA LYS A 7 37.47 11.57 16.32
C LYS A 7 37.07 11.69 14.84
N ALA A 8 36.77 10.59 14.17
CA ALA A 8 36.31 10.68 12.78
C ALA A 8 35.50 9.47 12.25
N ILE A 9 34.80 8.71 13.09
CA ILE A 9 34.03 7.53 12.58
C ILE A 9 32.51 7.64 12.77
N ILE A 10 31.98 8.63 13.51
CA ILE A 10 30.51 8.71 13.75
C ILE A 10 29.75 9.47 12.64
N ALA A 11 30.42 10.22 11.76
CA ALA A 11 29.74 10.97 10.69
C ALA A 11 29.55 10.18 9.37
N GLY A 12 30.22 9.04 9.21
CA GLY A 12 30.17 8.25 7.97
C GLY A 12 29.10 7.16 7.94
N LEU A 13 28.58 6.75 9.11
CA LEU A 13 27.70 5.57 9.21
C LEU A 13 26.21 5.89 9.04
N VAL A 14 25.79 7.16 9.04
CA VAL A 14 24.37 7.55 8.95
C VAL A 14 23.90 7.81 7.52
N LEU A 15 24.83 7.92 6.54
CA LEU A 15 24.48 8.14 5.13
C LEU A 15 24.26 6.85 4.33
N SER A 16 24.51 5.66 4.91
CA SER A 16 24.40 4.38 4.20
C SER A 16 23.07 3.64 4.39
N VAL A 17 22.09 4.25 5.08
CA VAL A 17 20.75 3.66 5.28
C VAL A 17 19.62 4.57 4.80
N SER A 18 19.92 5.55 3.94
CA SER A 18 18.88 6.14 3.09
C SER A 18 18.56 5.15 1.96
N SER A 19 17.99 3.99 2.31
CA SER A 19 17.14 3.30 1.36
C SER A 19 16.14 4.35 0.89
N PHE A 20 16.10 4.59 -0.42
CA PHE A 20 14.92 5.20 -1.02
C PHE A 20 13.77 4.25 -0.67
N ALA A 21 13.11 4.46 0.46
CA ALA A 21 11.82 3.86 0.70
C ALA A 21 10.97 4.40 -0.45
N ASN A 22 10.65 3.53 -1.42
CA ASN A 22 9.66 3.86 -2.43
C ASN A 22 8.35 3.99 -1.66
N ALA A 23 8.02 5.21 -1.23
CA ALA A 23 7.01 5.45 -0.20
C ALA A 23 5.59 5.07 -0.63
N GLY A 24 5.41 4.58 -1.86
CA GLY A 24 4.14 4.07 -2.38
C GLY A 24 4.08 2.56 -2.57
N LEU A 25 5.16 1.78 -2.50
CA LEU A 25 5.11 0.32 -2.73
C LEU A 25 5.48 -0.45 -1.47
N ILE A 26 4.57 -1.28 -0.98
CA ILE A 26 4.80 -2.22 0.11
C ILE A 26 4.63 -3.66 -0.37
N SER A 27 5.32 -4.58 0.30
CA SER A 27 5.06 -6.01 0.14
C SER A 27 4.07 -6.45 1.20
N ASP A 28 3.07 -7.21 0.79
CA ASP A 28 2.24 -7.91 1.75
C ASP A 28 3.10 -8.96 2.48
N ILE A 29 3.03 -8.92 3.80
CA ILE A 29 3.67 -9.88 4.69
C ILE A 29 2.56 -10.70 5.35
N THR A 30 2.56 -12.01 5.09
CA THR A 30 1.59 -13.00 5.63
C THR A 30 0.84 -12.59 6.88
N GLY A 31 -0.46 -12.81 6.88
CA GLY A 31 -1.24 -12.89 8.13
C GLY A 31 -2.36 -11.87 8.25
N ASN A 32 -2.78 -11.29 7.13
CA ASN A 32 -3.89 -10.36 6.97
C ASN A 32 -5.17 -11.04 6.44
N GLY A 33 -5.40 -12.32 6.74
CA GLY A 33 -6.48 -13.12 6.15
C GLY A 33 -7.89 -12.92 6.69
N SER A 34 -8.15 -11.82 7.41
CA SER A 34 -9.46 -11.45 7.92
C SER A 34 -9.59 -9.94 8.14
N ILE A 35 -10.82 -9.46 8.31
CA ILE A 35 -11.11 -8.08 8.73
C ILE A 35 -10.34 -7.67 9.99
N ALA A 36 -10.21 -8.57 10.97
CA ALA A 36 -9.62 -8.26 12.28
C ALA A 36 -8.09 -8.09 12.26
N ASN A 37 -7.42 -8.60 11.23
CA ASN A 37 -5.97 -8.53 11.06
C ASN A 37 -5.57 -7.89 9.72
N ALA A 38 -6.49 -7.13 9.10
CA ALA A 38 -6.22 -6.42 7.85
C ALA A 38 -4.96 -5.56 8.00
N LEU A 39 -4.07 -5.62 7.01
CA LEU A 39 -2.82 -4.86 7.01
C LEU A 39 -3.13 -3.38 6.83
N ASP A 40 -2.76 -2.53 7.78
CA ASP A 40 -2.88 -1.08 7.69
C ASP A 40 -1.91 -0.52 6.64
N ILE A 41 -2.46 0.18 5.63
CA ILE A 41 -1.72 0.75 4.52
C ILE A 41 -1.65 2.29 4.54
N ASP A 42 -2.19 2.96 5.57
CA ASP A 42 -2.16 4.44 5.65
C ASP A 42 -0.72 4.99 5.62
N GLY A 43 0.21 4.23 6.22
CA GLY A 43 1.64 4.54 6.22
C GLY A 43 2.34 4.41 4.85
N ALA A 44 1.66 3.84 3.86
CA ALA A 44 2.18 3.56 2.52
C ALA A 44 1.65 4.50 1.43
N PHE A 45 0.79 5.47 1.76
CA PHE A 45 0.34 6.43 0.77
C PHE A 45 1.46 7.37 0.33
N SER A 46 1.53 7.64 -0.96
CA SER A 46 2.49 8.56 -1.56
C SER A 46 1.89 9.31 -2.75
N LEU A 47 2.68 10.24 -3.29
CA LEU A 47 2.41 10.89 -4.57
C LEU A 47 3.64 10.75 -5.46
N GLY A 48 3.41 10.48 -6.73
CA GLY A 48 4.47 10.33 -7.72
C GLY A 48 3.99 9.57 -8.95
N ALA A 49 4.74 9.70 -10.04
CA ALA A 49 4.44 8.99 -11.27
C ALA A 49 4.50 7.47 -11.06
N ASN A 50 3.39 6.81 -11.37
CA ASN A 50 3.27 5.36 -11.46
C ASN A 50 2.44 5.07 -12.71
N ILE A 51 3.00 4.26 -13.61
CA ILE A 51 2.35 3.95 -14.89
C ILE A 51 1.14 3.03 -14.72
N ASP A 52 1.12 2.28 -13.63
CA ASP A 52 0.06 1.33 -13.32
C ASP A 52 -1.10 2.00 -12.55
N ILE A 53 -1.02 3.32 -12.27
CA ILE A 53 -2.05 4.04 -11.50
C ILE A 53 -2.47 5.31 -12.24
N ALA A 54 -3.76 5.45 -12.51
CA ALA A 54 -4.30 6.66 -13.11
C ALA A 54 -4.16 7.87 -12.18
N ASN A 55 -3.71 9.02 -12.70
CA ASN A 55 -3.58 10.29 -11.96
C ASN A 55 -2.68 10.21 -10.71
N SER A 56 -1.72 9.29 -10.68
CA SER A 56 -0.85 9.00 -9.51
C SER A 56 -0.01 10.20 -9.02
N GLU A 57 0.16 11.23 -9.85
CA GLU A 57 0.88 12.47 -9.49
C GLU A 57 0.03 13.46 -8.69
N ILE A 58 -1.30 13.28 -8.68
CA ILE A 58 -2.25 14.21 -8.04
C ILE A 58 -3.22 13.53 -7.06
N THR A 59 -3.39 12.21 -7.17
CA THR A 59 -4.20 11.41 -6.25
C THR A 59 -3.26 10.54 -5.41
N PRO A 60 -3.24 10.71 -4.07
CA PRO A 60 -2.43 9.86 -3.20
C PRO A 60 -2.74 8.38 -3.39
N TRP A 61 -1.70 7.55 -3.43
CA TRP A 61 -1.83 6.13 -3.71
C TRP A 61 -0.87 5.26 -2.90
N ALA A 62 -1.26 4.00 -2.70
CA ALA A 62 -0.44 2.91 -2.21
C ALA A 62 -0.55 1.69 -3.15
N SER A 63 0.59 1.09 -3.48
CA SER A 63 0.75 -0.16 -4.20
C SER A 63 1.11 -1.25 -3.21
N ILE A 64 0.39 -2.36 -3.25
CA ILE A 64 0.65 -3.53 -2.42
C ILE A 64 0.97 -4.71 -3.32
N SER A 65 2.20 -5.21 -3.25
CA SER A 65 2.59 -6.41 -3.97
C SER A 65 2.37 -7.65 -3.09
N SER A 66 1.44 -8.52 -3.52
CA SER A 66 1.20 -9.81 -2.87
C SER A 66 2.16 -10.86 -3.40
N GLY A 67 2.78 -11.60 -2.47
CA GLY A 67 3.76 -12.64 -2.76
C GLY A 67 3.18 -14.06 -2.74
N VAL A 68 3.99 -15.01 -3.22
CA VAL A 68 3.70 -16.45 -3.08
C VAL A 68 3.71 -16.82 -1.60
N GLU A 69 2.72 -17.59 -1.19
CA GLU A 69 2.53 -18.01 0.18
C GLU A 69 2.51 -19.51 0.39
N SER A 70 2.61 -19.92 1.66
CA SER A 70 2.63 -21.34 2.03
C SER A 70 1.26 -22.03 1.95
N ALA A 71 0.16 -21.27 1.93
CA ALA A 71 -1.20 -21.77 1.88
C ALA A 71 -2.10 -20.81 1.11
N ALA A 72 -3.23 -21.32 0.61
CA ALA A 72 -4.27 -20.48 0.03
C ALA A 72 -4.91 -19.60 1.12
N ARG A 73 -5.25 -18.35 0.77
CA ARG A 73 -5.73 -17.35 1.72
C ARG A 73 -6.63 -16.31 1.08
N TYR A 74 -7.28 -15.53 1.93
CA TYR A 74 -7.73 -14.19 1.59
C TYR A 74 -6.66 -13.20 2.02
N ASP A 75 -6.62 -12.04 1.39
CA ASP A 75 -5.83 -10.90 1.84
C ASP A 75 -6.79 -9.74 2.16
N TYR A 76 -6.53 -8.99 3.23
CA TYR A 76 -7.30 -7.82 3.63
C TYR A 76 -6.36 -6.66 3.96
N TYR A 77 -6.71 -5.47 3.50
CA TYR A 77 -5.95 -4.24 3.72
C TYR A 77 -6.88 -3.18 4.30
N SER A 78 -6.43 -2.46 5.33
CA SER A 78 -7.21 -1.40 5.97
C SER A 78 -6.59 -0.03 5.71
N PHE A 79 -7.45 0.97 5.51
CA PHE A 79 -7.06 2.36 5.25
C PHE A 79 -8.13 3.29 5.80
N THR A 80 -7.79 4.56 5.97
CA THR A 80 -8.74 5.59 6.38
C THR A 80 -9.27 6.38 5.18
N ALA A 81 -10.54 6.77 5.26
CA ALA A 81 -11.13 7.70 4.31
C ALA A 81 -12.11 8.64 5.03
N MET A 82 -12.29 9.83 4.45
CA MET A 82 -13.24 10.82 4.94
C MET A 82 -14.49 10.89 4.05
N ALA A 83 -15.61 11.28 4.66
CA ALA A 83 -16.85 11.49 3.92
C ALA A 83 -16.65 12.48 2.75
N GLY A 84 -17.08 12.08 1.56
CA GLY A 84 -16.97 12.84 0.32
C GLY A 84 -15.70 12.58 -0.48
N MET A 85 -14.74 11.80 0.01
CA MET A 85 -13.61 11.32 -0.78
C MET A 85 -14.07 10.23 -1.77
N ASN A 86 -13.41 10.16 -2.93
CA ASN A 86 -13.48 9.01 -3.82
C ASN A 86 -12.24 8.13 -3.66
N GLY A 87 -12.44 6.83 -3.61
CA GLY A 87 -11.39 5.82 -3.65
C GLY A 87 -11.45 5.01 -4.94
N ILE A 88 -10.30 4.64 -5.47
CA ILE A 88 -10.13 3.72 -6.59
C ILE A 88 -9.27 2.54 -6.10
N PHE A 89 -9.74 1.34 -6.39
CA PHE A 89 -9.07 0.08 -6.09
C PHE A 89 -8.94 -0.68 -7.39
N ASP A 90 -7.73 -1.05 -7.77
CA ASP A 90 -7.49 -1.81 -8.97
C ASP A 90 -6.53 -2.98 -8.69
N ILE A 91 -6.71 -4.05 -9.45
CA ILE A 91 -5.76 -5.16 -9.47
C ILE A 91 -4.90 -5.03 -10.71
N ASP A 92 -3.60 -5.23 -10.53
CA ASP A 92 -2.67 -5.36 -11.62
C ASP A 92 -1.99 -6.72 -11.58
N TYR A 93 -1.64 -7.21 -12.77
CA TYR A 93 -0.88 -8.45 -12.94
C TYR A 93 -1.51 -9.67 -12.24
N GLY A 94 -2.83 -9.65 -12.03
CA GLY A 94 -3.57 -10.73 -11.38
C GLY A 94 -3.69 -11.96 -12.29
N ARG A 95 -3.87 -11.74 -13.60
CA ARG A 95 -4.00 -12.79 -14.62
C ARG A 95 -2.91 -12.72 -15.69
N ASN A 96 -2.44 -13.89 -16.16
CA ASN A 96 -1.37 -14.03 -17.16
C ASN A 96 -0.04 -13.36 -16.77
N ALA A 97 0.15 -13.09 -15.48
CA ALA A 97 1.38 -12.59 -14.90
C ALA A 97 1.62 -13.29 -13.54
N GLY A 98 2.91 -13.44 -13.18
CA GLY A 98 3.31 -14.06 -11.92
C GLY A 98 2.61 -15.39 -11.62
N GLY A 99 2.08 -15.49 -10.40
CA GLY A 99 1.28 -16.60 -9.88
C GLY A 99 -0.03 -16.88 -10.59
N SER A 100 -0.56 -15.88 -11.31
CA SER A 100 -1.77 -15.88 -12.13
C SER A 100 -2.99 -16.57 -11.53
N PHE A 101 -3.99 -15.78 -11.14
CA PHE A 101 -5.32 -16.24 -10.75
C PHE A 101 -6.38 -15.29 -11.33
N ASP A 102 -7.62 -15.50 -10.92
CA ASP A 102 -8.77 -14.69 -11.31
C ASP A 102 -9.17 -13.83 -10.09
N PRO A 103 -8.70 -12.59 -9.96
CA PRO A 103 -8.93 -11.78 -8.76
C PRO A 103 -10.36 -11.26 -8.68
N GLU A 104 -10.83 -11.05 -7.46
CA GLU A 104 -12.08 -10.36 -7.15
C GLU A 104 -11.86 -9.55 -5.87
N ILE A 105 -12.36 -8.31 -5.86
CA ILE A 105 -12.16 -7.36 -4.76
C ILE A 105 -13.46 -7.02 -4.05
N VAL A 106 -13.39 -6.84 -2.74
CA VAL A 106 -14.56 -6.51 -1.91
C VAL A 106 -14.21 -5.40 -0.93
N LEU A 107 -14.95 -4.31 -0.99
CA LEU A 107 -14.83 -3.19 -0.07
C LEU A 107 -15.82 -3.36 1.11
N PHE A 108 -15.30 -3.26 2.33
CA PHE A 108 -16.04 -3.31 3.57
C PHE A 108 -15.89 -2.02 4.37
N ASP A 109 -16.87 -1.73 5.23
CA ASP A 109 -16.64 -0.87 6.40
C ASP A 109 -15.96 -1.66 7.55
N LEU A 110 -15.52 -0.96 8.60
CA LEU A 110 -14.88 -1.57 9.76
C LEU A 110 -15.78 -2.58 10.53
N SER A 111 -17.11 -2.50 10.38
CA SER A 111 -18.04 -3.47 10.98
C SER A 111 -18.18 -4.75 10.15
N GLY A 112 -17.53 -4.79 8.99
CA GLY A 112 -17.59 -5.89 8.03
C GLY A 112 -18.85 -5.90 7.18
N THR A 113 -19.52 -4.76 7.05
CA THR A 113 -20.60 -4.58 6.07
C THR A 113 -19.99 -4.40 4.69
N VAL A 114 -20.47 -5.15 3.70
CA VAL A 114 -20.06 -4.98 2.29
C VAL A 114 -20.61 -3.68 1.75
N LEU A 115 -19.74 -2.88 1.13
CA LEU A 115 -20.08 -1.59 0.52
C LEU A 115 -20.12 -1.69 -1.01
N ALA A 116 -19.19 -2.42 -1.60
CA ALA A 116 -19.12 -2.71 -3.03
C ALA A 116 -18.16 -3.87 -3.28
N GLU A 117 -18.25 -4.48 -4.45
CA GLU A 117 -17.37 -5.56 -4.93
C GLU A 117 -17.30 -5.49 -6.46
N ASP A 118 -16.23 -6.02 -7.02
CA ASP A 118 -16.01 -6.11 -8.47
C ASP A 118 -15.12 -7.34 -8.78
N ASP A 119 -15.46 -8.08 -9.84
CA ASP A 119 -14.71 -9.24 -10.33
C ASP A 119 -13.89 -8.89 -11.58
N ASP A 120 -14.54 -8.40 -12.63
CA ASP A 120 -13.96 -8.16 -13.94
C ASP A 120 -14.14 -6.69 -14.39
N SER A 121 -13.06 -6.09 -14.89
CA SER A 121 -13.11 -4.75 -15.47
C SER A 121 -12.46 -4.66 -16.86
N SER A 122 -12.66 -3.52 -17.54
CA SER A 122 -11.92 -3.26 -18.79
C SER A 122 -10.45 -2.98 -18.45
N THR A 123 -9.52 -3.53 -19.23
CA THR A 123 -8.08 -3.22 -19.09
C THR A 123 -7.74 -1.74 -19.26
N SER A 124 -8.68 -0.93 -19.77
CA SER A 124 -8.53 0.53 -19.82
C SER A 124 -8.73 1.24 -18.49
N ASP A 125 -9.33 0.58 -17.51
CA ASP A 125 -9.81 1.21 -16.28
C ASP A 125 -8.68 1.28 -15.23
N GLY A 126 -7.94 0.19 -14.99
CA GLY A 126 -6.76 0.14 -14.11
C GLY A 126 -5.41 0.38 -14.80
N ALA A 127 -5.37 1.39 -15.69
CA ALA A 127 -4.15 1.88 -16.32
C ALA A 127 -3.26 0.79 -16.98
N ALA A 128 -1.93 0.85 -16.85
CA ALA A 128 -1.02 -0.04 -17.58
C ALA A 128 -0.82 -1.43 -16.93
N GLY A 129 -1.14 -1.56 -15.64
CA GLY A 129 -0.96 -2.81 -14.89
C GLY A 129 -2.13 -3.79 -15.03
N SER A 130 -3.31 -3.29 -15.39
CA SER A 130 -4.48 -4.08 -15.79
C SER A 130 -4.27 -4.72 -17.16
N VAL A 131 -3.57 -5.86 -17.17
CA VAL A 131 -3.14 -6.57 -18.38
C VAL A 131 -4.18 -7.58 -18.88
N HIS A 132 -5.25 -7.83 -18.11
CA HIS A 132 -6.33 -8.74 -18.49
C HIS A 132 -7.71 -8.23 -18.05
N GLY A 133 -8.77 -8.58 -18.77
CA GLY A 133 -10.14 -8.22 -18.40
C GLY A 133 -10.71 -8.98 -17.19
N TYR A 134 -9.85 -9.69 -16.45
CA TYR A 134 -10.17 -10.32 -15.16
C TYR A 134 -9.54 -9.55 -14.01
N ASP A 135 -8.78 -8.50 -14.31
CA ASP A 135 -8.28 -7.62 -13.29
C ASP A 135 -9.45 -6.75 -12.82
N SER A 136 -9.80 -6.85 -11.53
CA SER A 136 -10.94 -6.13 -10.95
C SER A 136 -10.64 -4.64 -10.77
N PHE A 137 -11.67 -3.80 -10.89
CA PHE A 137 -11.57 -2.35 -10.70
C PHE A 137 -12.82 -1.79 -10.00
N LEU A 138 -12.62 -1.05 -8.92
CA LEU A 138 -13.70 -0.48 -8.13
C LEU A 138 -13.47 1.00 -7.84
N SER A 139 -14.47 1.84 -8.09
CA SER A 139 -14.52 3.23 -7.61
C SER A 139 -15.62 3.39 -6.56
N HIS A 140 -15.32 4.05 -5.45
CA HIS A 140 -16.26 4.21 -4.35
C HIS A 140 -16.22 5.61 -3.72
N ASN A 141 -17.40 6.22 -3.56
CA ASN A 141 -17.55 7.49 -2.84
C ASN A 141 -17.90 7.21 -1.37
N PHE A 142 -17.02 7.61 -0.45
CA PHE A 142 -17.22 7.36 0.98
C PHE A 142 -18.28 8.28 1.56
N ALA A 143 -19.35 7.70 2.13
CA ALA A 143 -20.43 8.47 2.75
C ALA A 143 -20.14 8.90 4.20
N ALA A 144 -19.18 8.25 4.86
CA ALA A 144 -18.80 8.50 6.24
C ALA A 144 -17.27 8.59 6.36
N SER A 145 -16.78 9.21 7.42
CA SER A 145 -15.37 9.15 7.77
C SER A 145 -15.13 7.92 8.65
N GLY A 146 -14.09 7.16 8.37
CA GLY A 146 -13.76 5.97 9.14
C GLY A 146 -12.65 5.13 8.52
N THR A 147 -12.46 3.95 9.11
CA THR A 147 -11.60 2.91 8.56
C THR A 147 -12.42 2.01 7.65
N TYR A 148 -11.84 1.71 6.50
CA TYR A 148 -12.39 0.84 5.48
C TYR A 148 -11.42 -0.31 5.22
N ILE A 149 -11.93 -1.38 4.63
CA ILE A 149 -11.15 -2.59 4.38
C ILE A 149 -11.40 -3.03 2.95
N ILE A 150 -10.33 -3.20 2.17
CA ILE A 150 -10.39 -3.83 0.85
C ILE A 150 -9.86 -5.26 0.99
N GLY A 151 -10.69 -6.21 0.59
CA GLY A 151 -10.36 -7.63 0.53
C GLY A 151 -10.05 -8.05 -0.90
N VAL A 152 -9.11 -8.99 -1.05
CA VAL A 152 -8.79 -9.63 -2.33
C VAL A 152 -8.95 -11.13 -2.19
N CYS A 153 -9.64 -11.74 -3.15
CA CYS A 153 -9.88 -13.17 -3.20
C CYS A 153 -9.84 -13.68 -4.64
N GLN A 154 -9.99 -14.99 -4.85
CA GLN A 154 -10.10 -15.55 -6.19
C GLN A 154 -11.58 -15.71 -6.56
N PHE A 155 -11.96 -15.35 -7.78
CA PHE A 155 -13.28 -15.67 -8.30
C PHE A 155 -13.56 -17.20 -8.32
N SER A 156 -14.78 -17.68 -8.05
CA SER A 156 -15.90 -16.94 -7.46
C SER A 156 -15.75 -16.88 -5.94
N CYS A 157 -15.44 -15.70 -5.43
CA CYS A 157 -15.57 -15.36 -4.03
C CYS A 157 -16.68 -14.31 -3.87
N GLY A 158 -16.57 -13.41 -2.90
CA GLY A 158 -17.56 -12.36 -2.66
C GLY A 158 -17.70 -11.99 -1.20
N GLY A 159 -18.25 -10.81 -0.95
CA GLY A 159 -18.43 -10.27 0.39
C GLY A 159 -19.64 -10.82 1.12
N GLN A 160 -19.52 -11.05 2.42
CA GLN A 160 -20.63 -11.28 3.35
C GLN A 160 -20.39 -10.47 4.63
N GLN A 161 -21.40 -10.37 5.50
CA GLN A 161 -21.22 -9.72 6.80
C GLN A 161 -20.06 -10.38 7.57
N GLY A 162 -19.03 -9.59 7.87
CA GLY A 162 -17.87 -10.04 8.64
C GLY A 162 -16.73 -10.62 7.81
N GLY A 163 -16.81 -10.63 6.47
CA GLY A 163 -15.69 -10.97 5.60
C GLY A 163 -16.07 -11.66 4.29
N MET A 164 -15.06 -12.06 3.54
CA MET A 164 -15.18 -12.76 2.26
C MET A 164 -15.49 -14.25 2.44
N THR A 165 -16.20 -14.81 1.47
CA THR A 165 -16.52 -16.24 1.36
C THR A 165 -16.27 -16.74 -0.06
N GLY A 166 -16.10 -18.06 -0.24
CA GLY A 166 -15.83 -18.66 -1.55
C GLY A 166 -14.35 -19.03 -1.75
N ASN A 167 -13.85 -18.80 -2.96
CA ASN A 167 -12.52 -19.26 -3.35
C ASN A 167 -11.42 -18.38 -2.74
N LEU A 168 -10.38 -19.05 -2.23
CA LEU A 168 -9.18 -18.41 -1.71
C LEU A 168 -8.20 -18.11 -2.84
N ILE A 169 -7.39 -17.06 -2.69
CA ILE A 169 -6.20 -16.86 -3.52
C ILE A 169 -5.32 -18.10 -3.37
N PRO A 170 -4.92 -18.77 -4.47
CA PRO A 170 -4.04 -19.92 -4.41
C PRO A 170 -2.72 -19.56 -3.73
N ALA A 171 -2.07 -20.53 -3.10
CA ALA A 171 -0.76 -20.34 -2.48
C ALA A 171 0.28 -19.70 -3.44
N ALA A 172 0.21 -20.05 -4.73
CA ALA A 172 1.06 -19.47 -5.76
C ALA A 172 0.56 -18.15 -6.36
N GLY A 173 -0.69 -17.73 -6.07
CA GLY A 173 -1.31 -16.55 -6.64
C GLY A 173 -0.62 -15.28 -6.20
N THR A 174 -0.41 -14.36 -7.14
CA THR A 174 0.24 -13.06 -6.90
C THR A 174 -0.49 -11.99 -7.68
N TYR A 175 -0.48 -10.77 -7.18
CA TYR A 175 -1.06 -9.59 -7.81
C TYR A 175 -0.37 -8.34 -7.24
N GLN A 176 -0.63 -7.19 -7.84
CA GLN A 176 -0.48 -5.91 -7.14
C GLN A 176 -1.88 -5.29 -6.96
N LEU A 177 -2.17 -4.81 -5.77
CA LEU A 177 -3.36 -3.99 -5.50
C LEU A 177 -2.92 -2.54 -5.48
N GLN A 178 -3.55 -1.70 -6.28
CA GLN A 178 -3.40 -0.26 -6.17
C GLN A 178 -4.59 0.32 -5.44
N VAL A 179 -4.30 1.18 -4.46
CA VAL A 179 -5.30 1.89 -3.67
C VAL A 179 -5.03 3.38 -3.82
N SER A 180 -5.95 4.09 -4.46
CA SER A 180 -5.88 5.55 -4.65
C SER A 180 -7.02 6.21 -3.91
N ILE A 181 -6.73 7.13 -2.99
CA ILE A 181 -7.75 7.83 -2.19
C ILE A 181 -7.56 9.33 -2.36
N GLU A 182 -8.57 10.00 -2.90
CA GLU A 182 -8.52 11.44 -3.12
C GLU A 182 -8.30 12.21 -1.81
N ASN A 183 -7.38 13.17 -1.82
CA ASN A 183 -7.04 14.03 -0.68
C ASN A 183 -6.60 13.27 0.59
N HIS A 184 -6.13 12.03 0.48
CA HIS A 184 -5.56 11.30 1.61
C HIS A 184 -4.29 11.97 2.12
N ASP A 185 -4.09 11.95 3.44
CA ASP A 185 -2.84 12.39 4.05
C ASP A 185 -1.66 11.52 3.59
N ILE A 186 -0.55 12.16 3.25
CA ILE A 186 0.70 11.47 2.87
C ILE A 186 1.65 11.56 4.06
N PRO A 187 2.12 10.43 4.60
CA PRO A 187 3.13 10.44 5.65
C PRO A 187 4.37 11.23 5.22
N GLU A 188 4.84 12.15 6.07
CA GLU A 188 6.03 12.92 5.73
C GLU A 188 7.25 11.99 5.58
N PRO A 189 8.05 12.16 4.50
CA PRO A 189 9.23 11.34 4.31
C PRO A 189 10.22 11.57 5.46
N SER A 190 10.64 10.48 6.10
CA SER A 190 11.63 10.51 7.21
C SER A 190 12.93 11.23 6.85
N THR A 191 13.20 11.45 5.56
CA THR A 191 14.29 12.27 5.04
C THR A 191 14.26 13.72 5.56
N ILE A 192 13.08 14.33 5.73
CA ILE A 192 12.98 15.70 6.29
C ILE A 192 13.40 15.69 7.75
N ALA A 193 12.95 14.71 8.53
CA ALA A 193 13.34 14.55 9.93
C ALA A 193 14.84 14.31 10.08
N ILE A 194 15.43 13.47 9.23
CA ILE A 194 16.88 13.20 9.21
C ILE A 194 17.67 14.44 8.76
N LEU A 195 17.20 15.17 7.76
CA LEU A 195 17.81 16.43 7.31
C LEU A 195 17.80 17.47 8.44
N ALA A 196 16.66 17.62 9.14
CA ALA A 196 16.53 18.51 10.28
C ALA A 196 17.49 18.13 11.43
N LEU A 197 17.57 16.83 11.76
CA LEU A 197 18.54 16.30 12.72
C LEU A 197 19.98 16.53 12.29
N GLY A 198 20.29 16.38 11.00
CA GLY A 198 21.60 16.67 10.42
C GLY A 198 22.00 18.14 10.57
N ILE A 199 21.07 19.06 10.27
CA ILE A 199 21.28 20.51 10.45
C ILE A 199 21.46 20.85 11.93
N MET A 200 20.61 20.30 12.82
CA MET A 200 20.73 20.50 14.27
C MET A 200 22.05 19.98 14.83
N GLY A 201 22.53 18.82 14.38
CA GLY A 201 23.84 18.29 14.73
C GLY A 201 24.99 19.19 14.25
N LEU A 202 24.84 19.80 13.07
CA LEU A 202 25.83 20.72 12.49
C LEU A 202 25.87 22.07 13.22
N THR A 203 24.72 22.61 13.61
CA THR A 203 24.63 23.86 14.39
C THR A 203 25.13 23.68 15.82
N ALA A 204 24.82 22.55 16.48
CA ALA A 204 25.33 22.23 17.82
C ALA A 204 26.87 22.16 17.88
N ARG A 205 27.54 21.73 16.79
CA ARG A 205 29.01 21.76 16.69
C ARG A 205 29.59 23.17 16.63
N LYS A 206 28.87 24.15 16.07
CA LYS A 206 29.35 25.55 16.02
C LYS A 206 29.28 26.25 17.37
N LEU A 207 28.33 25.87 18.23
CA LEU A 207 28.13 26.49 19.55
C LEU A 207 29.16 26.05 20.61
N LYS A 208 29.84 24.91 20.43
CA LYS A 208 30.84 24.40 21.39
C LYS A 208 32.26 25.00 21.22
N LYS A 209 32.43 26.01 20.37
CA LYS A 209 33.71 26.70 20.10
C LYS A 209 33.79 28.11 20.68
N GLN A 210 32.87 28.48 21.58
CA GLN A 210 32.97 29.64 22.47
C GLN A 210 33.11 29.14 23.91
#